data_AF-A0A8B6G3A8-F1
#
_entry.id   AF-A0A8B6G3A8-F1
#
_cell.length_a   1.000
_cell.length_b   1.000
_cell.length_c   1.000
_cell.angle_alpha   90.00
_cell.angle_beta   90.00
_cell.angle_gamma   90.00
#
_symmetry.space_group_name_H-M   'P 1'
#
loop_
_entity.id
_entity.type
_entity.pdbx_description
1 polymer ?
#
loop_
_entity_poly.entity_id
_entity_poly.type
_entity_poly.pdbx_seq_one_letter_code
_entity_poly.pdbx_strand_id
1 'polypeptide(L)'
;MQEAIRWRNAFPNAYFGFTGEVNKFDQEQGQVVSSLPLHRILLESDAPYFRPSWVPNNSYGHPQYIAEVAIGLLAFMSGDTLWALLEATTSNARALYRVLEVLPLNARQLKALSDFHLTFLRNIQSLPVRTASVAIYALLGALPLEAELDKRQLSLLHSILTSENQNLKEILIRQYRLQVNQGTFLERTESILNKYNLPTIEEVWENTPTKINWKHTTRSAIIKFWQEWIKTEISQKSTLHRLDINSINIGETHAVWNTALNLPGETKRAIIKARILTGPYMLQAKKAKFQIENADSTCPICRIEEENLSHFITRCPVLEGIRRKHYGTIKQEIVNKIGSIQWNSNLRDRDIICQLITCI
;
A
#
# COMPACT_ATOMS: atom_id res chain seq x y z
N MET A 1 5.61 44.56 27.70
CA MET A 1 4.30 44.19 27.10
C MET A 1 4.06 44.57 25.61
N GLN A 2 4.41 45.78 25.16
CA GLN A 2 3.84 46.36 23.92
C GLN A 2 4.36 45.74 22.60
N GLU A 3 5.57 45.20 22.58
CA GLU A 3 6.24 44.82 21.33
C GLU A 3 5.69 43.52 20.73
N ALA A 4 5.52 42.45 21.51
CA ALA A 4 4.92 41.21 21.00
C ALA A 4 3.49 41.40 20.48
N ILE A 5 2.69 42.22 21.18
CA ILE A 5 1.32 42.58 20.75
C ILE A 5 1.38 43.42 19.47
N ARG A 6 2.33 44.36 19.37
CA ARG A 6 2.54 45.17 18.16
C ARG A 6 2.94 44.30 16.98
N TRP A 7 3.85 43.35 17.16
CA TRP A 7 4.26 42.39 16.14
C TRP A 7 3.10 41.51 15.70
N ARG A 8 2.31 40.98 16.64
CA ARG A 8 1.10 40.21 16.34
C ARG A 8 0.12 41.00 15.47
N ASN A 9 -0.08 42.28 15.79
CA ASN A 9 -1.04 43.13 15.07
C ASN A 9 -0.50 43.56 13.70
N ALA A 10 0.81 43.85 13.59
CA ALA A 10 1.45 44.26 12.34
C ALA A 10 1.68 43.09 11.37
N PHE A 11 1.97 41.90 11.92
CA PHE A 11 2.29 40.68 11.17
C PHE A 11 1.40 39.53 11.65
N PRO A 12 0.14 39.46 11.19
CA PRO A 12 -0.83 38.47 11.68
C PRO A 12 -0.46 37.01 11.38
N ASN A 13 0.57 36.79 10.54
CA ASN A 13 1.11 35.48 10.20
C ASN A 13 2.44 35.14 10.91
N ALA A 14 2.94 36.02 11.77
CA ALA A 14 4.15 35.75 12.54
C ALA A 14 3.93 34.60 13.52
N TYR A 15 4.99 33.82 13.72
CA TYR A 15 5.09 32.84 14.80
C TYR A 15 6.08 33.38 15.84
N PHE A 16 5.91 32.94 17.08
CA PHE A 16 6.72 33.32 18.23
C PHE A 16 7.51 32.11 18.70
N GLY A 17 8.83 32.14 18.51
CA GLY A 17 9.76 31.15 19.03
C GLY A 17 10.06 31.38 20.50
N PHE A 18 10.12 30.30 21.27
CA PHE A 18 10.54 30.32 22.67
C PHE A 18 11.72 29.40 22.86
N THR A 19 12.74 29.89 23.57
CA THR A 19 13.93 29.15 24.00
C THR A 19 13.89 28.85 25.49
N GLY A 20 14.95 28.24 26.03
CA GLY A 20 15.11 27.99 27.46
C GLY A 20 14.99 29.23 28.36
N GLU A 21 15.11 30.44 27.80
CA GLU A 21 14.93 31.71 28.53
C GLU A 21 13.52 31.89 29.10
N VAL A 22 12.51 31.20 28.57
CA VAL A 22 11.14 31.26 29.11
C VAL A 22 11.08 30.93 30.61
N ASN A 23 12.00 30.11 31.11
CA ASN A 23 12.10 29.75 32.52
C ASN A 23 12.50 30.92 33.44
N LYS A 24 13.00 32.02 32.87
CA LYS A 24 13.40 33.23 33.61
C LYS A 24 12.37 34.35 33.49
N PHE A 25 11.26 34.12 32.81
CA PHE A 25 10.27 35.16 32.57
C PHE A 25 9.62 35.62 33.87
N ASP A 26 9.46 36.93 34.01
CA ASP A 26 8.69 37.53 35.09
C ASP A 26 7.17 37.43 34.83
N GLN A 27 6.37 37.94 35.77
CA GLN A 27 4.91 37.88 35.67
C GLN A 27 4.36 38.70 34.48
N GLU A 28 4.99 39.81 34.11
CA GLU A 28 4.57 40.64 32.98
C GLU A 28 4.83 39.90 31.65
N GLN A 29 6.01 39.30 31.52
CA GLN A 29 6.37 38.47 30.37
C GLN A 29 5.47 37.24 30.27
N GLY A 30 5.17 36.59 31.39
CA GLY A 30 4.22 35.48 31.45
C GLY A 30 2.81 35.85 30.97
N GLN A 31 2.31 37.05 31.34
CA GLN A 31 1.03 37.56 30.82
C GLN A 31 1.06 37.74 29.30
N VAL A 32 2.17 38.23 28.73
CA VAL A 32 2.33 38.33 27.27
C VAL A 32 2.24 36.95 26.63
N VAL A 33 2.98 35.96 27.14
CA VAL A 33 2.95 34.57 26.63
C VAL A 33 1.52 34.01 26.65
N SER A 34 0.81 34.17 27.78
CA SER A 34 -0.57 33.69 27.94
C SER A 34 -1.56 34.33 26.95
N SER A 35 -1.25 35.53 26.44
CA SER A 35 -2.08 36.25 25.47
C SER A 35 -1.82 35.85 24.00
N LEU A 36 -0.77 35.07 23.75
CA LEU A 36 -0.44 34.61 22.41
C LEU A 36 -1.32 33.41 22.02
N PRO A 37 -1.80 33.36 20.77
CA PRO A 37 -2.54 32.21 20.29
C PRO A 37 -1.63 30.99 20.23
N LEU A 38 -2.04 29.88 20.85
CA LEU A 38 -1.29 28.62 20.88
C LEU A 38 -0.85 28.16 19.47
N HIS A 39 -1.69 28.36 18.45
CA HIS A 39 -1.38 27.99 17.06
C HIS A 39 -0.29 28.86 16.37
N ARG A 40 0.29 29.82 17.08
CA ARG A 40 1.41 30.67 16.60
C ARG A 40 2.67 30.52 17.45
N ILE A 41 2.71 29.58 18.38
CA ILE A 41 3.86 29.33 19.26
C ILE A 41 4.75 28.25 18.66
N LEU A 42 6.05 28.44 18.75
CA LEU A 42 7.08 27.47 18.39
C LEU A 42 8.04 27.26 19.55
N LEU A 43 8.61 26.05 19.62
CA LEU A 43 9.65 25.71 20.57
C LEU A 43 10.98 25.61 19.82
N GLU A 44 12.02 26.16 20.41
CA GLU A 44 13.37 26.13 19.87
C GLU A 44 14.37 25.95 21.00
N SER A 45 15.46 25.22 20.74
CA SER A 45 16.54 25.09 21.73
C SER A 45 17.58 26.20 21.58
N ASP A 46 17.72 26.73 20.36
CA ASP A 46 18.79 27.63 19.93
C ASP A 46 20.19 27.20 20.43
N ALA A 47 20.42 25.89 20.40
CA ALA A 47 21.71 25.30 20.72
C ALA A 47 22.81 25.87 19.81
N PRO A 48 24.00 26.21 20.34
CA PRO A 48 24.54 25.81 21.65
C PRO A 48 24.19 26.76 22.81
N TYR A 49 23.29 27.72 22.63
CA TYR A 49 22.91 28.72 23.63
C TYR A 49 21.73 28.25 24.50
N PHE A 50 21.31 29.10 25.44
CA PHE A 50 20.07 28.94 26.23
C PHE A 50 19.86 27.56 26.89
N ARG A 51 20.92 27.00 27.46
CA ARG A 51 20.86 25.75 28.23
C ARG A 51 19.91 25.88 29.45
N PRO A 52 19.25 24.79 29.86
CA PRO A 52 18.55 24.74 31.14
C PRO A 52 19.49 25.05 32.31
N SER A 53 18.94 25.65 33.38
CA SER A 53 19.71 26.08 34.56
C SER A 53 20.36 24.92 35.32
N TRP A 54 19.78 23.71 35.23
CA TRP A 54 20.29 22.50 35.87
C TRP A 54 21.45 21.85 35.10
N VAL A 55 21.69 22.23 33.84
CA VAL A 55 22.85 21.76 33.07
C VAL A 55 24.11 22.50 33.56
N PRO A 56 25.27 21.84 33.76
CA PRO A 56 26.48 22.51 34.27
C PRO A 56 26.95 23.71 33.43
N ASN A 57 27.60 24.69 34.08
CA ASN A 57 28.06 25.93 33.44
C ASN A 57 29.06 25.73 32.30
N ASN A 58 29.80 24.62 32.30
CA ASN A 58 30.79 24.29 31.28
C ASN A 58 30.20 23.43 30.14
N SER A 59 28.87 23.36 30.03
CA SER A 59 28.17 22.59 29.00
C SER A 59 27.37 23.50 28.07
N TYR A 60 27.07 23.01 26.87
CA TYR A 60 26.32 23.73 25.84
C TYR A 60 24.83 23.40 25.90
N GLY A 61 23.99 24.30 25.37
CA GLY A 61 22.63 23.98 24.97
C GLY A 61 22.63 22.84 23.94
N HIS A 62 21.58 22.03 23.96
CA HIS A 62 21.43 20.87 23.09
C HIS A 62 19.97 20.74 22.65
N PRO A 63 19.68 20.32 21.39
CA PRO A 63 18.30 20.14 20.91
C PRO A 63 17.43 19.22 21.79
N GLN A 64 18.05 18.28 22.51
CA GLN A 64 17.35 17.38 23.44
C GLN A 64 16.62 18.12 24.58
N TYR A 65 17.01 19.36 24.88
CA TYR A 65 16.42 20.15 25.96
C TYR A 65 15.13 20.89 25.53
N ILE A 66 14.61 20.64 24.33
CA ILE A 66 13.38 21.30 23.86
C ILE A 66 12.16 21.01 24.74
N ALA A 67 12.14 19.87 25.44
CA ALA A 67 11.11 19.57 26.43
C ALA A 67 11.12 20.54 27.63
N GLU A 68 12.30 21.02 28.03
CA GLU A 68 12.44 21.99 29.14
C GLU A 68 11.85 23.35 28.77
N VAL A 69 11.95 23.73 27.49
CA VAL A 69 11.29 24.93 26.96
C VAL A 69 9.78 24.79 27.07
N ALA A 70 9.24 23.62 26.68
CA ALA A 70 7.81 23.35 26.77
C ALA A 70 7.31 23.39 28.23
N ILE A 71 8.08 22.83 29.17
CA ILE A 71 7.76 22.86 30.61
C ILE A 71 7.72 24.29 31.13
N GLY A 72 8.72 25.12 30.79
CA GLY A 72 8.75 26.52 31.20
C GLY A 72 7.59 27.33 30.63
N LEU A 73 7.23 27.09 29.37
CA LEU A 73 6.09 27.75 28.74
C LEU A 73 4.74 27.33 29.36
N LEU A 74 4.61 26.05 29.75
CA LEU A 74 3.40 25.51 30.36
C LEU A 74 3.03 26.21 31.67
N ALA A 75 4.01 26.75 32.40
CA ALA A 75 3.76 27.54 33.62
C ALA A 75 2.90 28.79 33.38
N PHE A 76 2.83 29.28 32.14
CA PHE A 76 2.08 30.48 31.75
C PHE A 76 0.84 30.18 30.90
N MET A 77 0.70 28.95 30.38
CA MET A 77 -0.42 28.54 29.53
C MET A 77 -1.50 27.83 30.37
N SER A 78 -2.55 28.58 30.73
CA SER A 78 -3.62 28.06 31.58
C SER A 78 -4.51 27.07 30.82
N GLY A 79 -4.66 25.85 31.34
CA GLY A 79 -5.64 24.85 30.87
C GLY A 79 -5.12 23.82 29.87
N ASP A 80 -3.86 23.92 29.43
CA ASP A 80 -3.25 22.96 28.53
C ASP A 80 -2.42 21.90 29.28
N THR A 81 -2.20 20.75 28.64
CA THR A 81 -1.26 19.73 29.11
C THR A 81 0.06 19.87 28.37
N LEU A 82 1.16 19.37 28.94
CA LEU A 82 2.45 19.30 28.25
C LEU A 82 2.32 18.61 26.88
N TRP A 83 1.52 17.54 26.81
CA TRP A 83 1.26 16.83 25.57
C TRP A 83 0.53 17.70 24.54
N ALA A 84 -0.55 18.38 24.94
CA ALA A 84 -1.29 19.27 24.05
C ALA A 84 -0.42 20.42 23.52
N LEU A 85 0.43 20.99 24.37
CA LEU A 85 1.38 22.03 23.96
C LEU A 85 2.41 21.50 22.94
N LEU A 86 3.00 20.34 23.20
CA LEU A 86 3.96 19.72 22.29
C LEU A 86 3.30 19.35 20.95
N GLU A 87 2.08 18.82 20.98
CA GLU A 87 1.31 18.49 19.77
C GLU A 87 1.00 19.75 18.96
N ALA A 88 0.50 20.80 19.61
CA ALA A 88 0.18 22.07 18.96
C ALA A 88 1.42 22.74 18.37
N THR A 89 2.51 22.88 19.14
CA THR A 89 3.75 23.52 18.67
C THR A 89 4.45 22.72 17.58
N THR A 90 4.35 21.38 17.60
CA THR A 90 4.79 20.52 16.49
C THR A 90 3.93 20.74 15.24
N SER A 91 2.60 20.82 15.40
CA SER A 91 1.68 21.14 14.30
C SER A 91 1.97 22.52 13.70
N ASN A 92 2.25 23.50 14.55
CA ASN A 92 2.63 24.86 14.17
C ASN A 92 3.95 24.89 13.41
N ALA A 93 4.98 24.17 13.89
CA ALA A 93 6.26 24.06 13.21
C ALA A 93 6.07 23.43 11.82
N ARG A 94 5.27 22.37 11.74
CA ARG A 94 4.90 21.76 10.44
C ARG A 94 4.13 22.75 9.55
N ALA A 95 3.23 23.55 10.11
CA ALA A 95 2.46 24.54 9.38
C ALA A 95 3.29 25.75 8.92
N LEU A 96 4.29 26.18 9.71
CA LEU A 96 5.19 27.27 9.38
C LEU A 96 6.25 26.81 8.37
N TYR A 97 7.00 25.78 8.71
CA TYR A 97 8.07 25.26 7.86
C TYR A 97 7.53 24.44 6.69
N ARG A 98 6.22 24.19 6.68
CA ARG A 98 5.46 23.54 5.59
C ARG A 98 6.20 22.34 5.04
N VAL A 99 6.72 21.53 5.95
CA VAL A 99 7.45 20.34 5.59
C VAL A 99 6.44 19.44 4.87
N LEU A 100 6.66 19.20 3.58
CA LEU A 100 6.02 18.12 2.82
C LEU A 100 6.54 16.76 3.33
N GLU A 101 6.50 16.56 4.65
CA GLU A 101 6.69 15.27 5.28
C GLU A 101 5.36 14.53 5.16
N VAL A 102 5.14 13.94 3.98
CA VAL A 102 4.36 12.70 3.97
C VAL A 102 5.15 11.75 4.84
N LEU A 103 4.68 11.51 6.07
CA LEU A 103 5.28 10.59 7.05
C LEU A 103 5.89 9.40 6.30
N PRO A 104 7.22 9.39 6.09
CA PRO A 104 7.82 8.37 5.26
C PRO A 104 7.72 7.08 6.04
N LEU A 105 6.83 6.19 5.59
CA LEU A 105 6.74 4.85 6.16
C LEU A 105 8.10 4.20 5.99
N ASN A 106 8.77 3.90 7.10
CA ASN A 106 10.03 3.18 7.02
C ASN A 106 9.80 1.77 6.47
N ALA A 107 10.86 1.11 6.02
CA ALA A 107 10.77 -0.21 5.39
C ALA A 107 10.04 -1.24 6.27
N ARG A 108 10.20 -1.17 7.60
CA ARG A 108 9.52 -2.06 8.55
C ARG A 108 8.01 -1.81 8.59
N GLN A 109 7.58 -0.55 8.64
CA GLN A 109 6.16 -0.18 8.62
C GLN A 109 5.53 -0.54 7.28
N LEU A 110 6.21 -0.27 6.16
CA LEU A 110 5.74 -0.62 4.82
C LEU A 110 5.58 -2.14 4.67
N LYS A 111 6.54 -2.92 5.17
CA LYS A 111 6.44 -4.38 5.22
C LYS A 111 5.26 -4.84 6.07
N ALA A 112 5.09 -4.30 7.28
CA ALA A 112 3.99 -4.68 8.16
C ALA A 112 2.61 -4.39 7.53
N LEU A 113 2.46 -3.23 6.89
CA LEU A 113 1.22 -2.87 6.20
C LEU A 113 0.98 -3.75 4.96
N SER A 114 2.05 -4.10 4.23
CA SER A 114 1.96 -5.02 3.09
C SER A 114 1.55 -6.43 3.51
N ASP A 115 2.14 -6.93 4.61
CA ASP A 115 1.81 -8.23 5.19
C ASP A 115 0.35 -8.26 5.67
N PHE A 116 -0.12 -7.18 6.31
CA PHE A 116 -1.51 -7.01 6.72
C PHE A 116 -2.46 -7.01 5.51
N HIS A 117 -2.18 -6.18 4.51
CA HIS A 117 -2.99 -6.08 3.29
C HIS A 117 -3.09 -7.43 2.57
N LEU A 118 -1.96 -8.13 2.39
CA LEU A 118 -1.93 -9.45 1.78
C LEU A 118 -2.71 -10.48 2.60
N THR A 119 -2.61 -10.43 3.93
CA THR A 119 -3.37 -11.32 4.83
C THR A 119 -4.87 -11.08 4.73
N PHE A 120 -5.28 -9.82 4.66
CA PHE A 120 -6.67 -9.44 4.46
C PHE A 120 -7.22 -9.98 3.13
N LEU A 121 -6.53 -9.74 2.01
CA LEU A 121 -6.93 -10.25 0.69
C LEU A 121 -6.96 -11.79 0.62
N ARG A 122 -6.04 -12.44 1.32
CA ARG A 122 -6.00 -13.91 1.44
C ARG A 122 -7.23 -14.43 2.18
N ASN A 123 -7.60 -13.79 3.28
CA ASN A 123 -8.72 -14.19 4.12
C ASN A 123 -10.06 -14.04 3.39
N ILE A 124 -10.24 -12.96 2.62
CA ILE A 124 -11.41 -12.78 1.75
C ILE A 124 -11.62 -13.99 0.83
N GLN A 125 -10.53 -14.55 0.30
CA GLN A 125 -10.57 -15.69 -0.61
C GLN A 125 -10.54 -17.06 0.11
N SER A 126 -10.48 -17.07 1.45
CA SER A 126 -10.30 -18.29 2.26
C SER A 126 -9.13 -19.18 1.80
N LEU A 127 -8.04 -18.55 1.36
CA LEU A 127 -6.85 -19.26 0.87
C LEU A 127 -5.86 -19.54 2.02
N PRO A 128 -5.14 -20.68 2.02
CA PRO A 128 -4.14 -20.97 3.05
C PRO A 128 -2.98 -19.97 3.06
N VAL A 129 -2.34 -19.78 4.22
CA VAL A 129 -1.17 -18.88 4.41
C VAL A 129 -0.04 -19.18 3.41
N ARG A 130 0.19 -20.45 3.10
CA ARG A 130 1.20 -20.92 2.13
C ARG A 130 0.90 -20.58 0.66
N THR A 131 -0.26 -20.00 0.36
CA THR A 131 -0.60 -19.59 -1.01
C THR A 131 0.29 -18.44 -1.44
N ALA A 132 0.91 -18.57 -2.62
CA ALA A 132 1.81 -17.56 -3.16
C ALA A 132 1.12 -16.19 -3.26
N SER A 133 1.82 -15.13 -2.84
CA SER A 133 1.28 -13.77 -2.78
C SER A 133 0.76 -13.27 -4.14
N VAL A 134 1.50 -13.57 -5.21
CA VAL A 134 1.12 -13.19 -6.58
C VAL A 134 -0.23 -13.78 -7.00
N ALA A 135 -0.55 -15.00 -6.55
CA ALA A 135 -1.82 -15.63 -6.86
C ALA A 135 -3.00 -14.95 -6.17
N ILE A 136 -2.78 -14.41 -4.96
CA ILE A 136 -3.80 -13.68 -4.19
C ILE A 136 -4.19 -12.40 -4.94
N TYR A 137 -3.21 -11.67 -5.47
CA TYR A 137 -3.44 -10.48 -6.29
C TYR A 137 -4.10 -10.83 -7.62
N ALA A 138 -3.58 -11.83 -8.34
CA ALA A 138 -4.08 -12.24 -9.64
C ALA A 138 -5.55 -12.70 -9.61
N LEU A 139 -5.94 -13.45 -8.59
CA LEU A 139 -7.30 -13.94 -8.47
C LEU A 139 -8.32 -12.83 -8.17
N LEU A 140 -7.93 -11.79 -7.44
CA LEU A 140 -8.82 -10.65 -7.14
C LEU A 140 -8.74 -9.52 -8.18
N GLY A 141 -7.74 -9.56 -9.08
CA GLY A 141 -7.38 -8.39 -9.87
C GLY A 141 -6.93 -7.22 -9.00
N ALA A 142 -6.43 -7.48 -7.79
CA ALA A 142 -6.06 -6.44 -6.84
C ALA A 142 -4.63 -5.96 -7.08
N LEU A 143 -4.40 -4.66 -6.89
CA LEU A 143 -3.07 -4.08 -6.86
C LEU A 143 -2.37 -4.39 -5.53
N PRO A 144 -1.04 -4.61 -5.53
CA PRO A 144 -0.26 -4.61 -4.30
C PRO A 144 -0.37 -3.26 -3.56
N LEU A 145 -0.21 -3.29 -2.25
CA LEU A 145 -0.27 -2.08 -1.41
C LEU A 145 0.68 -0.98 -1.90
N GLU A 146 1.90 -1.36 -2.30
CA GLU A 146 2.90 -0.43 -2.82
C GLU A 146 2.35 0.37 -4.01
N ALA A 147 1.69 -0.30 -4.96
CA ALA A 147 1.07 0.36 -6.11
C ALA A 147 -0.02 1.36 -5.71
N GLU A 148 -0.80 1.04 -4.67
CA GLU A 148 -1.82 1.96 -4.13
C GLU A 148 -1.20 3.17 -3.46
N LEU A 149 -0.09 3.00 -2.73
CA LEU A 149 0.66 4.12 -2.17
C LEU A 149 1.26 5.00 -3.27
N ASP A 150 1.79 4.39 -4.33
CA ASP A 150 2.36 5.11 -5.47
C ASP A 150 1.28 5.95 -6.18
N LYS A 151 0.08 5.39 -6.39
CA LYS A 151 -1.08 6.14 -6.94
C LYS A 151 -1.42 7.37 -6.09
N ARG A 152 -1.39 7.23 -4.76
CA ARG A 152 -1.70 8.33 -3.83
C ARG A 152 -0.61 9.40 -3.84
N GLN A 153 0.66 9.00 -3.89
CA GLN A 153 1.80 9.90 -4.03
C GLN A 153 1.69 10.75 -5.30
N LEU A 154 1.47 10.11 -6.46
CA LEU A 154 1.33 10.81 -7.74
C LEU A 154 0.09 11.70 -7.79
N SER A 155 -1.00 11.30 -7.12
CA SER A 155 -2.19 12.15 -6.99
C SER A 155 -1.91 13.39 -6.14
N LEU A 156 -1.11 13.25 -5.08
CA LEU A 156 -0.70 14.37 -4.23
C LEU A 156 0.23 15.32 -4.98
N LEU A 157 1.22 14.81 -5.73
CA LEU A 157 2.08 15.62 -6.61
C LEU A 157 1.23 16.51 -7.51
N HIS A 158 0.30 15.92 -8.26
CA HIS A 158 -0.59 16.67 -9.15
C HIS A 158 -1.41 17.71 -8.41
N SER A 159 -1.99 17.34 -7.27
CA SER A 159 -2.75 18.26 -6.43
C SER A 159 -1.93 19.45 -5.95
N ILE A 160 -0.64 19.27 -5.67
CA ILE A 160 0.27 20.35 -5.29
C ILE A 160 0.56 21.24 -6.50
N LEU A 161 0.87 20.65 -7.65
CA LEU A 161 1.22 21.39 -8.88
C LEU A 161 0.05 22.21 -9.44
N THR A 162 -1.18 21.72 -9.29
CA THR A 162 -2.40 22.42 -9.71
C THR A 162 -3.05 23.24 -8.60
N SER A 163 -2.47 23.30 -7.40
CA SER A 163 -3.04 24.05 -6.28
C SER A 163 -3.03 25.55 -6.59
N GLU A 164 -4.10 26.25 -6.25
CA GLU A 164 -4.13 27.73 -6.23
C GLU A 164 -3.18 28.30 -5.17
N ASN A 165 -2.78 27.48 -4.19
CA ASN A 165 -1.86 27.89 -3.14
C ASN A 165 -0.42 27.91 -3.66
N GLN A 166 0.00 29.07 -4.18
CA GLN A 166 1.35 29.31 -4.72
C GLN A 166 2.46 28.89 -3.76
N ASN A 167 2.23 29.02 -2.45
CA ASN A 167 3.19 28.62 -1.44
C ASN A 167 3.61 27.15 -1.53
N LEU A 168 2.64 26.23 -1.70
CA LEU A 168 2.94 24.79 -1.72
C LEU A 168 3.76 24.43 -2.97
N LYS A 169 3.45 25.09 -4.08
CA LYS A 169 4.18 24.97 -5.32
C LYS A 169 5.61 25.51 -5.17
N GLU A 170 5.78 26.72 -4.62
CA GLU A 170 7.10 27.31 -4.36
C GLU A 170 7.96 26.45 -3.43
N ILE A 171 7.36 25.82 -2.42
CA ILE A 171 8.06 24.92 -1.51
C ILE A 171 8.52 23.67 -2.23
N LEU A 172 7.63 23.04 -3.01
CA LEU A 172 7.99 21.88 -3.83
C LEU A 172 9.17 22.22 -4.75
N ILE A 173 9.10 23.36 -5.42
CA ILE A 173 10.16 23.85 -6.33
C ILE A 173 11.46 24.10 -5.57
N ARG A 174 11.39 24.74 -4.42
CA ARG A 174 12.57 25.04 -3.60
C ARG A 174 13.21 23.75 -3.10
N GLN A 175 12.43 22.81 -2.58
CA GLN A 175 12.92 21.52 -2.11
C GLN A 175 13.55 20.71 -3.25
N TYR A 176 12.96 20.77 -4.44
CA TYR A 176 13.49 20.13 -5.63
C TYR A 176 14.84 20.71 -6.04
N ARG A 177 14.94 22.04 -6.16
CA ARG A 177 16.18 22.75 -6.53
C ARG A 177 17.30 22.57 -5.52
N LEU A 178 16.96 22.46 -4.23
CA LEU A 178 17.93 22.27 -3.17
C LEU A 178 18.48 20.84 -3.11
N GLN A 179 17.96 19.90 -3.92
CA GLN A 179 18.36 18.49 -3.90
C GLN A 179 18.42 17.96 -2.47
N VAL A 180 17.33 18.12 -1.71
CA VAL A 180 17.27 17.60 -0.35
C VAL A 180 17.15 16.08 -0.43
N ASN A 181 18.30 15.41 -0.27
CA ASN A 181 18.62 14.17 -0.98
C ASN A 181 18.22 12.84 -0.32
N GLN A 182 17.58 12.81 0.85
CA GLN A 182 17.27 11.51 1.47
C GLN A 182 15.91 11.45 2.18
N GLY A 183 15.07 10.51 1.77
CA GLY A 183 13.81 10.15 2.40
C GLY A 183 12.68 11.16 2.17
N THR A 184 12.86 12.11 1.25
CA THR A 184 11.89 13.18 1.01
C THR A 184 10.76 12.75 0.08
N PHE A 185 9.65 13.48 0.14
CA PHE A 185 8.52 13.32 -0.78
C PHE A 185 8.96 13.33 -2.26
N LEU A 186 9.92 14.18 -2.62
CA LEU A 186 10.38 14.35 -4.01
C LEU A 186 11.20 13.17 -4.51
N GLU A 187 12.19 12.71 -3.74
CA GLU A 187 13.00 11.55 -4.10
C GLU A 187 12.12 10.31 -4.34
N ARG A 188 11.17 10.08 -3.43
CA ARG A 188 10.21 8.99 -3.59
C ARG A 188 9.35 9.16 -4.85
N THR A 189 8.91 10.38 -5.12
CA THR A 189 8.09 10.68 -6.31
C THR A 189 8.88 10.43 -7.59
N GLU A 190 10.13 10.88 -7.67
CA GLU A 190 11.03 10.60 -8.79
C GLU A 190 11.26 9.10 -8.98
N SER A 191 11.51 8.36 -7.90
CA SER A 191 11.65 6.90 -7.95
C SER A 191 10.38 6.23 -8.52
N ILE A 192 9.20 6.70 -8.12
CA ILE A 192 7.92 6.21 -8.62
C ILE A 192 7.73 6.54 -10.11
N LEU A 193 8.03 7.78 -10.52
CA LEU A 193 7.90 8.20 -11.93
C LEU A 193 8.82 7.34 -12.81
N ASN A 194 10.08 7.17 -12.41
CA ASN A 194 11.04 6.30 -13.10
C ASN A 194 10.59 4.83 -13.14
N LYS A 195 10.09 4.28 -12.02
CA LYS A 195 9.60 2.89 -11.92
C LYS A 195 8.50 2.59 -12.94
N TYR A 196 7.60 3.55 -13.18
CA TYR A 196 6.47 3.39 -14.10
C TYR A 196 6.72 4.01 -15.48
N ASN A 197 7.94 4.47 -15.76
CA ASN A 197 8.31 5.17 -16.99
C ASN A 197 7.36 6.34 -17.32
N LEU A 198 7.08 7.16 -16.30
CA LEU A 198 6.26 8.36 -16.37
C LEU A 198 7.14 9.61 -16.54
N PRO A 199 6.58 10.74 -17.01
CA PRO A 199 7.32 11.99 -17.15
C PRO A 199 7.93 12.45 -15.82
N THR A 200 9.09 13.12 -15.87
CA THR A 200 9.79 13.62 -14.66
C THR A 200 8.98 14.71 -13.95
N ILE A 201 9.34 15.08 -12.71
CA ILE A 201 8.65 16.17 -12.01
C ILE A 201 8.73 17.48 -12.82
N GLU A 202 9.86 17.76 -13.48
CA GLU A 202 10.06 18.92 -14.36
C GLU A 202 9.08 18.90 -15.52
N GLU A 203 9.00 17.79 -16.24
CA GLU A 203 8.13 17.64 -17.41
C GLU A 203 6.65 17.79 -17.02
N VAL A 204 6.25 17.17 -15.89
CA VAL A 204 4.89 17.29 -15.36
C VAL A 204 4.62 18.73 -14.91
N TRP A 205 5.61 19.44 -14.38
CA TRP A 205 5.43 20.82 -13.97
C TRP A 205 5.31 21.76 -15.18
N GLU A 206 6.25 21.70 -16.13
CA GLU A 206 6.26 22.53 -17.33
C GLU A 206 4.98 22.37 -18.15
N ASN A 207 4.47 21.13 -18.24
CA ASN A 207 3.27 20.79 -19.00
C ASN A 207 2.23 20.11 -18.11
N THR A 208 1.75 20.82 -17.09
CA THR A 208 0.83 20.25 -16.09
C THR A 208 -0.44 19.66 -16.73
N PRO A 209 -0.60 18.33 -16.71
CA PRO A 209 -1.74 17.69 -17.33
C PRO A 209 -3.03 17.99 -16.56
N THR A 210 -4.18 17.90 -17.24
CA THR A 210 -5.47 17.95 -16.56
C THR A 210 -5.59 16.80 -15.55
N LYS A 211 -6.35 17.00 -14.47
CA LYS A 211 -6.56 15.98 -13.43
C LYS A 211 -7.04 14.64 -13.99
N ILE A 212 -7.91 14.68 -15.02
CA ILE A 212 -8.45 13.48 -15.66
C ILE A 212 -7.36 12.76 -16.45
N ASN A 213 -6.60 13.49 -17.28
CA ASN A 213 -5.51 12.92 -18.07
C ASN A 213 -4.43 12.34 -17.16
N TRP A 214 -4.02 13.08 -16.12
CA TRP A 214 -3.04 12.60 -15.15
C TRP A 214 -3.47 11.30 -14.47
N LYS A 215 -4.72 11.26 -13.98
CA LYS A 215 -5.28 10.07 -13.33
C LYS A 215 -5.33 8.88 -14.29
N HIS A 216 -5.67 9.10 -15.56
CA HIS A 216 -5.70 8.05 -16.57
C HIS A 216 -4.30 7.52 -16.87
N THR A 217 -3.35 8.42 -17.19
CA THR A 217 -1.96 8.07 -17.53
C THR A 217 -1.28 7.31 -16.39
N THR A 218 -1.32 7.86 -15.17
CA THR A 218 -0.69 7.23 -13.99
C THR A 218 -1.34 5.89 -13.65
N ARG A 219 -2.68 5.80 -13.68
CA ARG A 219 -3.38 4.53 -13.43
C ARG A 219 -3.02 3.48 -14.48
N SER A 220 -3.00 3.85 -15.75
CA SER A 220 -2.69 2.94 -16.86
C SER A 220 -1.26 2.40 -16.76
N ALA A 221 -0.28 3.27 -16.52
CA ALA A 221 1.12 2.89 -16.35
C ALA A 221 1.33 1.94 -15.16
N ILE A 222 0.74 2.27 -14.00
CA ILE A 222 0.84 1.43 -12.79
C ILE A 222 0.18 0.06 -13.01
N ILE A 223 -1.03 0.04 -13.58
CA ILE A 223 -1.72 -1.22 -13.88
C ILE A 223 -0.90 -2.08 -14.85
N LYS A 224 -0.38 -1.48 -15.93
CA LYS A 224 0.43 -2.19 -16.92
C LYS A 224 1.67 -2.84 -16.27
N PHE A 225 2.46 -2.05 -15.53
CA PHE A 225 3.65 -2.54 -14.84
C PHE A 225 3.35 -3.72 -13.92
N TRP A 226 2.36 -3.57 -13.03
CA TRP A 226 2.04 -4.62 -12.07
C TRP A 226 1.41 -5.84 -12.73
N GLN A 227 0.67 -5.67 -13.83
CA GLN A 227 0.11 -6.77 -14.58
C GLN A 227 1.22 -7.60 -15.23
N GLU A 228 2.20 -6.96 -15.86
CA GLU A 228 3.39 -7.63 -16.43
C GLU A 228 4.21 -8.33 -15.34
N TRP A 229 4.42 -7.67 -14.19
CA TRP A 229 5.10 -8.26 -13.04
C TRP A 229 4.37 -9.50 -12.50
N ILE A 230 3.05 -9.42 -12.28
CA ILE A 230 2.23 -10.55 -11.82
C ILE A 230 2.33 -11.73 -12.79
N LYS A 231 2.22 -11.46 -14.10
CA LYS A 231 2.31 -12.50 -15.15
C LYS A 231 3.68 -13.17 -15.14
N THR A 232 4.75 -12.39 -14.97
CA THR A 232 6.13 -12.88 -14.87
C THR A 232 6.35 -13.72 -13.61
N GLU A 233 5.89 -13.27 -12.46
CA GLU A 233 6.02 -14.01 -11.20
C GLU A 233 5.23 -15.33 -11.22
N ILE A 234 4.10 -15.37 -11.92
CA ILE A 234 3.30 -16.60 -12.07
C ILE A 234 3.99 -17.61 -12.98
N SER A 235 4.63 -17.17 -14.07
CA SER A 235 5.33 -18.07 -14.98
C SER A 235 6.53 -18.76 -14.32
N GLN A 236 7.19 -18.08 -13.38
CA GLN A 236 8.33 -18.61 -12.63
C GLN A 236 7.94 -19.60 -11.52
N LYS A 237 6.69 -19.59 -11.04
CA LYS A 237 6.26 -20.44 -9.92
C LYS A 237 5.57 -21.70 -10.41
N SER A 238 6.24 -22.84 -10.25
CA SER A 238 5.70 -24.16 -10.62
C SER A 238 4.39 -24.51 -9.91
N THR A 239 4.12 -23.98 -8.72
CA THR A 239 2.84 -24.19 -8.02
C THR A 239 1.65 -23.52 -8.70
N LEU A 240 1.90 -22.49 -9.52
CA LEU A 240 0.90 -21.69 -10.21
C LEU A 240 0.80 -22.03 -11.70
N HIS A 241 1.44 -23.11 -12.15
CA HIS A 241 1.40 -23.61 -13.53
C HIS A 241 -0.02 -23.95 -14.04
N ARG A 242 -1.08 -23.76 -13.25
CA ARG A 242 -2.47 -24.06 -13.61
C ARG A 242 -3.32 -22.81 -13.78
N LEU A 243 -2.82 -21.68 -13.32
CA LEU A 243 -3.52 -20.41 -13.46
C LEU A 243 -3.27 -19.91 -14.88
N ASP A 244 -4.32 -19.69 -15.67
CA ASP A 244 -4.16 -19.09 -17.00
C ASP A 244 -3.59 -17.67 -16.85
N ILE A 245 -2.44 -17.41 -17.46
CA ILE A 245 -1.75 -16.11 -17.36
C ILE A 245 -2.50 -15.04 -18.16
N ASN A 246 -3.17 -15.46 -19.23
CA ASN A 246 -3.87 -14.56 -20.15
C ASN A 246 -5.23 -14.12 -19.59
N SER A 247 -5.81 -14.88 -18.66
CA SER A 247 -7.05 -14.50 -17.98
C SER A 247 -6.87 -13.49 -16.84
N ILE A 248 -5.63 -13.10 -16.52
CA ILE A 248 -5.33 -12.21 -15.41
C ILE A 248 -5.32 -10.76 -15.89
N ASN A 249 -6.26 -9.99 -15.37
CA ASN A 249 -6.37 -8.56 -15.56
C ASN A 249 -6.43 -7.87 -14.19
N ILE A 250 -5.63 -6.83 -13.99
CA ILE A 250 -5.73 -6.00 -12.78
C ILE A 250 -6.95 -5.07 -12.93
N GLY A 251 -7.75 -4.99 -11.87
CA GLY A 251 -9.02 -4.26 -11.83
C GLY A 251 -10.24 -5.15 -12.06
N GLU A 252 -10.05 -6.40 -12.47
CA GLU A 252 -11.12 -7.37 -12.70
C GLU A 252 -10.88 -8.64 -11.88
N THR A 253 -11.92 -9.12 -11.19
CA THR A 253 -11.84 -10.38 -10.46
C THR A 253 -11.74 -11.56 -11.43
N HIS A 254 -10.88 -12.53 -11.10
CA HIS A 254 -10.75 -13.73 -11.91
C HIS A 254 -12.08 -14.49 -12.00
N ALA A 255 -12.33 -15.12 -13.16
CA ALA A 255 -13.59 -15.81 -13.47
C ALA A 255 -14.02 -16.87 -12.44
N VAL A 256 -13.07 -17.39 -11.65
CA VAL A 256 -13.35 -18.31 -10.54
C VAL A 256 -14.34 -17.72 -9.53
N TRP A 257 -14.30 -16.40 -9.31
CA TRP A 257 -15.17 -15.69 -8.38
C TRP A 257 -16.48 -15.25 -9.01
N ASN A 258 -16.54 -15.09 -10.34
CA ASN A 258 -17.77 -14.70 -11.06
C ASN A 258 -18.88 -15.75 -10.92
N THR A 259 -18.52 -17.01 -10.62
CA THR A 259 -19.47 -18.12 -10.42
C THR A 259 -20.04 -18.21 -9.00
N ALA A 260 -19.57 -17.38 -8.07
CA ALA A 260 -20.13 -17.29 -6.73
C ALA A 260 -21.23 -16.22 -6.72
N LEU A 261 -22.46 -16.60 -7.09
CA LEU A 261 -23.63 -15.80 -6.68
C LEU A 261 -23.66 -15.88 -5.14
N ASN A 262 -24.32 -14.94 -4.45
CA ASN A 262 -24.25 -14.77 -2.99
C ASN A 262 -24.79 -15.96 -2.13
N LEU A 263 -24.82 -17.17 -2.68
CA LEU A 263 -25.21 -18.42 -2.07
C LEU A 263 -23.99 -19.11 -1.40
N PRO A 264 -24.09 -19.54 -0.13
CA PRO A 264 -22.99 -20.17 0.59
C PRO A 264 -22.35 -21.38 -0.11
N GLY A 265 -23.18 -22.16 -0.84
CA GLY A 265 -22.72 -23.33 -1.59
C GLY A 265 -21.80 -22.97 -2.76
N GLU A 266 -22.08 -21.87 -3.46
CA GLU A 266 -21.29 -21.42 -4.61
C GLU A 266 -19.98 -20.76 -4.16
N THR A 267 -20.01 -19.98 -3.08
CA THR A 267 -18.80 -19.47 -2.43
C THR A 267 -17.84 -20.61 -2.06
N LYS A 268 -18.36 -21.69 -1.46
CA LYS A 268 -17.55 -22.87 -1.12
C LYS A 268 -16.94 -23.53 -2.36
N ARG A 269 -17.68 -23.61 -3.47
CA ARG A 269 -17.17 -24.12 -4.75
C ARG A 269 -16.06 -23.21 -5.30
N ALA A 270 -16.27 -21.89 -5.34
CA ALA A 270 -15.26 -20.93 -5.79
C ALA A 270 -13.97 -21.01 -4.97
N ILE A 271 -14.06 -21.15 -3.64
CA ILE A 271 -12.89 -21.36 -2.77
C ILE A 271 -12.14 -22.65 -3.15
N ILE A 272 -12.86 -23.75 -3.38
CA ILE A 272 -12.24 -25.02 -3.80
C ILE A 272 -11.54 -24.85 -5.16
N LYS A 273 -12.21 -24.24 -6.14
CA LYS A 273 -11.66 -23.94 -7.47
C LYS A 273 -10.38 -23.09 -7.34
N ALA A 274 -10.41 -22.02 -6.55
CA ALA A 274 -9.25 -21.16 -6.30
C ALA A 274 -8.08 -21.92 -5.66
N ARG A 275 -8.35 -22.82 -4.70
CA ARG A 275 -7.31 -23.67 -4.08
C ARG A 275 -6.73 -24.70 -5.05
N ILE A 276 -7.51 -25.17 -6.02
CA ILE A 276 -7.01 -26.08 -7.05
C ILE A 276 -6.07 -25.32 -8.00
N LEU A 277 -6.50 -24.15 -8.48
CA LEU A 277 -5.74 -23.30 -9.40
C LEU A 277 -4.41 -22.84 -8.79
N THR A 278 -4.41 -22.50 -7.51
CA THR A 278 -3.21 -22.00 -6.81
C THR A 278 -2.33 -23.10 -6.25
N GLY A 279 -2.83 -24.34 -6.19
CA GLY A 279 -2.08 -25.52 -5.73
C GLY A 279 -2.28 -26.01 -4.28
N PRO A 280 -2.82 -25.26 -3.29
CA PRO A 280 -3.00 -25.74 -1.92
C PRO A 280 -4.05 -26.83 -1.72
N TYR A 281 -4.91 -27.12 -2.71
CA TYR A 281 -5.94 -28.16 -2.57
C TYR A 281 -5.30 -29.53 -2.29
N MET A 282 -5.77 -30.21 -1.25
CA MET A 282 -5.23 -31.46 -0.72
C MET A 282 -6.06 -32.65 -1.23
N LEU A 283 -5.61 -33.26 -2.31
CA LEU A 283 -6.10 -34.54 -2.81
C LEU A 283 -5.46 -35.71 -2.05
N GLN A 284 -6.04 -36.91 -2.13
CA GLN A 284 -5.55 -38.08 -1.41
C GLN A 284 -4.08 -38.41 -1.74
N ALA A 285 -3.68 -38.33 -3.01
CA ALA A 285 -2.28 -38.49 -3.41
C ALA A 285 -1.32 -37.59 -2.61
N LYS A 286 -1.69 -36.32 -2.41
CA LYS A 286 -0.89 -35.39 -1.62
C LYS A 286 -0.95 -35.72 -0.13
N LYS A 287 -2.12 -36.08 0.40
CA LYS A 287 -2.25 -36.46 1.82
C LYS A 287 -1.37 -37.66 2.16
N ALA A 288 -1.43 -38.71 1.34
CA ALA A 288 -0.61 -39.91 1.45
C ALA A 288 0.89 -39.56 1.36
N LYS A 289 1.28 -38.74 0.38
CA LYS A 289 2.68 -38.28 0.22
C LYS A 289 3.22 -37.57 1.46
N PHE A 290 2.40 -36.79 2.15
CA PHE A 290 2.79 -36.07 3.37
C PHE A 290 2.47 -36.84 4.65
N GLN A 291 2.09 -38.13 4.56
CA GLN A 291 1.72 -38.99 5.68
C GLN A 291 0.68 -38.36 6.63
N ILE A 292 -0.22 -37.56 6.06
CA ILE A 292 -1.30 -36.92 6.83
C ILE A 292 -2.37 -37.99 7.09
N GLU A 293 -2.65 -38.26 8.36
CA GLU A 293 -3.78 -39.10 8.81
C GLU A 293 -3.77 -40.55 8.27
N ASN A 294 -2.60 -41.13 7.98
CA ASN A 294 -2.50 -42.45 7.32
C ASN A 294 -3.36 -42.55 6.04
N ALA A 295 -3.46 -41.45 5.29
CA ALA A 295 -4.32 -41.38 4.12
C ALA A 295 -3.87 -42.36 3.02
N ASP A 296 -4.84 -43.13 2.50
CA ASP A 296 -4.69 -43.91 1.27
C ASP A 296 -4.70 -42.97 0.08
N SER A 297 -3.75 -43.14 -0.85
CA SER A 297 -3.63 -42.34 -2.07
C SER A 297 -4.78 -42.58 -3.07
N THR A 298 -5.53 -43.67 -2.91
CA THR A 298 -6.60 -44.09 -3.82
C THR A 298 -7.77 -43.09 -3.82
N CYS A 299 -8.35 -42.88 -5.00
CA CYS A 299 -9.53 -42.02 -5.16
C CYS A 299 -10.71 -42.48 -4.29
N PRO A 300 -11.24 -41.62 -3.40
CA PRO A 300 -12.33 -42.01 -2.50
C PRO A 300 -13.65 -42.20 -3.26
N ILE A 301 -13.75 -41.63 -4.47
CA ILE A 301 -14.96 -41.67 -5.31
C ILE A 301 -15.01 -42.97 -6.12
N CYS A 302 -13.95 -43.27 -6.90
CA CYS A 302 -13.96 -44.44 -7.78
C CYS A 302 -13.27 -45.66 -7.20
N ARG A 303 -12.35 -45.48 -6.23
CA ARG A 303 -11.54 -46.55 -5.62
C ARG A 303 -10.69 -47.39 -6.60
N ILE A 304 -10.36 -46.83 -7.77
CA ILE A 304 -9.64 -47.56 -8.84
C ILE A 304 -8.17 -47.13 -8.94
N GLU A 305 -7.90 -45.83 -9.07
CA GLU A 305 -6.53 -45.29 -9.21
C GLU A 305 -6.26 -44.18 -8.18
N GLU A 306 -4.99 -43.78 -8.08
CA GLU A 306 -4.52 -42.70 -7.21
C GLU A 306 -5.22 -41.36 -7.52
N GLU A 307 -5.69 -40.66 -6.48
CA GLU A 307 -6.33 -39.34 -6.60
C GLU A 307 -5.29 -38.21 -6.77
N ASN A 308 -4.70 -38.14 -7.96
CA ASN A 308 -4.01 -36.93 -8.40
C ASN A 308 -4.99 -35.98 -9.10
N LEU A 309 -4.54 -34.75 -9.38
CA LEU A 309 -5.41 -33.73 -9.95
C LEU A 309 -5.92 -34.11 -11.34
N SER A 310 -5.07 -34.74 -12.16
CA SER A 310 -5.47 -35.23 -13.47
C SER A 310 -6.56 -36.30 -13.34
N HIS A 311 -6.43 -37.24 -12.41
CA HIS A 311 -7.48 -38.21 -12.14
C HIS A 311 -8.79 -37.52 -11.75
N PHE A 312 -8.73 -36.64 -10.75
CA PHE A 312 -9.89 -35.96 -10.20
C PHE A 312 -10.63 -35.13 -11.27
N ILE A 313 -9.90 -34.35 -12.07
CA ILE A 313 -10.49 -33.44 -13.04
C ILE A 313 -10.85 -34.13 -14.36
N THR A 314 -10.04 -35.06 -14.86
CA THR A 314 -10.19 -35.54 -16.25
C THR A 314 -10.44 -37.05 -16.40
N ARG A 315 -10.05 -37.90 -15.44
CA ARG A 315 -10.06 -39.37 -15.66
C ARG A 315 -11.02 -40.17 -14.78
N CYS A 316 -11.47 -39.63 -13.65
CA CYS A 316 -12.31 -40.37 -12.71
C CYS A 316 -13.62 -40.85 -13.37
N PRO A 317 -13.88 -42.17 -13.49
CA PRO A 317 -15.00 -42.69 -14.26
C PRO A 317 -16.36 -42.33 -13.66
N VAL A 318 -16.44 -42.22 -12.33
CA VAL A 318 -17.67 -41.83 -11.63
C VAL A 318 -18.07 -40.39 -11.95
N LEU A 319 -17.08 -39.51 -12.18
CA LEU A 319 -17.31 -38.10 -12.52
C LEU A 319 -17.52 -37.88 -14.03
N GLU A 320 -17.37 -38.91 -14.86
CA GLU A 320 -17.48 -38.81 -16.32
C GLU A 320 -18.85 -38.29 -16.75
N GLY A 321 -19.93 -38.76 -16.13
CA GLY A 321 -21.30 -38.31 -16.42
C GLY A 321 -21.52 -36.83 -16.13
N ILE A 322 -20.84 -36.28 -15.11
CA ILE A 322 -20.88 -34.85 -14.78
C ILE A 322 -20.04 -34.08 -15.80
N ARG A 323 -18.82 -34.54 -16.09
CA ARG A 323 -17.92 -33.88 -17.05
C ARG A 323 -18.52 -33.79 -18.43
N ARG A 324 -19.13 -34.86 -18.95
CA ARG A 324 -19.76 -34.86 -20.29
C ARG A 324 -20.80 -33.77 -20.47
N LYS A 325 -21.55 -33.40 -19.42
CA LYS A 325 -22.53 -32.31 -19.47
C LYS A 325 -21.88 -30.96 -19.77
N HIS A 326 -20.67 -30.74 -19.28
CA HIS A 326 -19.94 -29.48 -19.45
C HIS A 326 -18.89 -29.54 -20.56
N TYR A 327 -18.47 -30.75 -20.96
CA TYR A 327 -17.38 -30.96 -21.91
C TYR A 327 -17.67 -30.34 -23.27
N GLY A 328 -18.91 -30.40 -23.77
CA GLY A 328 -19.29 -29.77 -25.04
C GLY A 328 -19.04 -28.27 -25.04
N THR A 329 -19.56 -27.57 -24.04
CA THR A 329 -19.37 -26.12 -23.85
C THR A 329 -17.90 -25.77 -23.69
N ILE A 330 -17.18 -26.51 -22.84
CA ILE A 330 -15.77 -26.22 -22.54
C ILE A 330 -14.88 -26.48 -23.74
N LYS A 331 -15.10 -27.60 -24.46
CA LYS A 331 -14.40 -27.89 -25.71
C LYS A 331 -14.65 -26.78 -26.72
N GLN A 332 -15.88 -26.31 -26.88
CA GLN A 332 -16.18 -25.23 -27.84
C GLN A 332 -15.47 -23.92 -27.45
N GLU A 333 -15.53 -23.52 -26.18
CA GLU A 333 -14.86 -22.31 -25.70
C GLU A 333 -13.34 -22.38 -25.89
N ILE A 334 -12.73 -23.52 -25.57
CA ILE A 334 -11.29 -23.71 -25.72
C ILE A 334 -10.92 -23.74 -27.21
N VAL A 335 -11.63 -24.51 -28.03
CA VAL A 335 -11.40 -24.56 -29.50
C VAL A 335 -11.56 -23.16 -30.12
N ASN A 336 -12.50 -22.34 -29.65
CA ASN A 336 -12.64 -20.96 -30.13
C ASN A 336 -11.44 -20.08 -29.73
N LYS A 337 -10.80 -20.33 -28.57
CA LYS A 337 -9.65 -19.55 -28.09
C LYS A 337 -8.32 -19.98 -28.70
N ILE A 338 -8.06 -21.29 -28.81
CA ILE A 338 -6.75 -21.84 -29.19
C ILE A 338 -6.75 -22.55 -30.56
N GLY A 339 -7.93 -22.75 -31.15
CA GLY A 339 -8.09 -23.49 -32.40
C GLY A 339 -8.19 -25.01 -32.21
N SER A 340 -8.83 -25.67 -33.17
CA SER A 340 -9.10 -27.13 -33.14
C SER A 340 -7.83 -27.98 -33.21
N ILE A 341 -6.79 -27.49 -33.87
CA ILE A 341 -5.51 -28.18 -34.02
C ILE A 341 -4.78 -28.26 -32.67
N GLN A 342 -4.67 -27.13 -31.94
CA GLN A 342 -4.03 -27.10 -30.61
C GLN A 342 -4.82 -27.92 -29.59
N TRP A 343 -6.15 -27.91 -29.64
CA TRP A 343 -6.98 -28.74 -28.76
C TRP A 343 -6.63 -30.24 -28.86
N ASN A 344 -6.43 -30.75 -30.08
CA ASN A 344 -6.14 -32.16 -30.29
C ASN A 344 -4.70 -32.54 -29.92
N SER A 345 -3.74 -31.61 -30.02
CA SER A 345 -2.33 -31.86 -29.67
C SER A 345 -2.04 -31.66 -28.17
N ASN A 346 -2.76 -30.75 -27.50
CA ASN A 346 -2.42 -30.24 -26.16
C ASN A 346 -3.45 -30.59 -25.08
N LEU A 347 -4.18 -31.70 -25.23
CA LEU A 347 -5.23 -32.12 -24.29
C LEU A 347 -4.74 -32.39 -22.84
N ARG A 348 -3.43 -32.34 -22.62
CA ARG A 348 -2.75 -32.53 -21.33
C ARG A 348 -2.35 -31.22 -20.64
N ASP A 349 -2.62 -30.06 -21.26
CA ASP A 349 -2.06 -28.79 -20.83
C ASP A 349 -2.86 -28.03 -19.77
N ARG A 350 -2.11 -27.22 -19.02
CA ARG A 350 -2.51 -26.19 -18.05
C ARG A 350 -3.84 -25.50 -18.39
N ASP A 351 -3.99 -25.11 -19.66
CA ASP A 351 -5.10 -24.26 -20.10
C ASP A 351 -6.44 -24.98 -20.02
N ILE A 352 -6.45 -26.28 -20.29
CA ILE A 352 -7.67 -27.09 -20.21
C ILE A 352 -8.10 -27.27 -18.76
N ILE A 353 -7.16 -27.49 -17.85
CA ILE A 353 -7.45 -27.59 -16.42
C ILE A 353 -8.02 -26.27 -15.89
N CYS A 354 -7.42 -25.13 -16.26
CA CYS A 354 -7.92 -23.83 -15.82
C CYS A 354 -9.35 -23.59 -16.30
N GLN A 355 -9.61 -23.79 -17.60
CA GLN A 355 -10.93 -23.56 -18.19
C GLN A 355 -11.98 -24.55 -17.65
N LEU A 356 -11.61 -25.82 -17.44
CA LEU A 356 -12.48 -26.80 -16.79
C LEU A 356 -12.89 -26.35 -15.38
N ILE A 357 -11.94 -25.84 -14.59
CA ILE A 357 -12.20 -25.39 -13.23
C ILE A 357 -13.06 -24.12 -13.21
N THR A 358 -12.92 -23.22 -14.19
CA THR A 358 -13.76 -22.02 -14.24
C THR A 358 -15.18 -22.31 -14.70
N CYS A 359 -15.38 -23.28 -15.59
CA CYS A 359 -16.69 -23.55 -16.21
C CYS A 359 -17.56 -24.59 -15.49
N ILE A 360 -16.94 -25.55 -14.77
CA ILE A 360 -17.63 -26.49 -13.84
C ILE A 360 -17.63 -25.84 -12.47
#